data_AF-A0A2R6JGV9-F1
#
_entry.id   AF-A0A2R6JGV9-F1
#
_cell.length_a   1.000
_cell.length_b   1.000
_cell.length_c   1.000
_cell.angle_alpha   90.00
_cell.angle_beta   90.00
_cell.angle_gamma   90.00
#
_symmetry.space_group_name_H-M   'P 1'
#
loop_
_entity.id
_entity.type
_entity.pdbx_description
1 polymer ?
#
loop_
_entity_poly.entity_id
_entity_poly.type
_entity_poly.pdbx_seq_one_letter_code
_entity_poly.pdbx_strand_id
1 'polypeptide(L)'
;MELRPARPAERTTVRGVLNAAMLSVDDDALRRGTTLVAAADGRVVGALVLDDEHVAAVAVRPGRRDQGVGTALVEAAAARRDRLTVDFDPGVRPFYESLGFDVERSDGRCHGVR
;
A
#
# COMPACT_ATOMS: atom_id res chain seq x y z
N MET A 1 9.27 -9.65 10.85
CA MET A 1 8.80 -8.43 10.15
C MET A 1 7.87 -7.69 11.09
N GLU A 2 7.99 -6.37 11.15
CA GLU A 2 7.17 -5.48 11.99
C GLU A 2 6.30 -4.59 11.08
N LEU A 3 5.03 -4.41 11.42
CA LEU A 3 4.12 -3.46 10.77
C LEU A 3 3.80 -2.32 11.72
N ARG A 4 3.96 -1.08 11.27
CA ARG A 4 3.72 0.11 12.11
C ARG A 4 3.50 1.36 11.28
N PRO A 5 2.99 2.46 11.87
CA PRO A 5 3.06 3.77 11.24
C PRO A 5 4.49 4.16 10.87
N ALA A 6 4.62 4.84 9.72
CA ALA A 6 5.87 5.45 9.31
C ALA A 6 6.26 6.57 10.27
N ARG A 7 7.54 6.63 10.62
CA ARG A 7 8.09 7.74 11.39
C ARG A 7 8.34 8.93 10.45
N PRO A 8 8.28 10.19 10.92
CA PRO A 8 8.56 11.35 10.07
C PRO A 8 9.92 11.30 9.35
N ALA A 9 10.94 10.74 10.00
CA ALA A 9 12.28 10.57 9.42
C ALA A 9 12.34 9.51 8.29
N GLU A 10 11.35 8.62 8.18
CA GLU A 10 11.31 7.55 7.17
C GLU A 10 10.65 7.99 5.86
N ARG A 11 10.16 9.24 5.76
CA ARG A 11 9.47 9.76 4.56
C ARG A 11 10.28 9.58 3.29
N THR A 12 11.57 9.93 3.31
CA THR A 12 12.47 9.75 2.16
C THR A 12 12.62 8.28 1.78
N THR A 13 12.70 7.39 2.77
CA THR A 13 12.79 5.94 2.55
C THR A 13 11.50 5.41 1.93
N VAL A 14 10.34 5.80 2.45
CA VAL A 14 9.01 5.46 1.90
C VAL A 14 8.91 5.92 0.46
N ARG A 15 9.23 7.18 0.17
CA ARG A 15 9.26 7.72 -1.21
C ARG A 15 10.17 6.87 -2.11
N GLY A 16 11.33 6.46 -1.63
CA GLY A 16 12.24 5.58 -2.37
C GLY A 16 11.71 4.16 -2.61
N VAL A 17 10.82 3.65 -1.75
CA VAL A 17 10.13 2.36 -1.96
C VAL A 17 9.04 2.51 -3.02
N LEU A 18 8.23 3.57 -2.94
CA LEU A 18 7.17 3.89 -3.91
C LEU A 18 7.75 4.11 -5.31
N ASN A 19 8.80 4.93 -5.43
CA ASN A 19 9.48 5.20 -6.70
C ASN A 19 10.07 3.92 -7.32
N ALA A 20 10.59 3.00 -6.50
CA ALA A 20 11.11 1.71 -6.99
C ALA A 20 10.01 0.76 -7.49
N ALA A 21 8.75 1.03 -7.14
CA ALA A 21 7.57 0.37 -7.70
C ALA A 21 6.93 1.20 -8.83
N MET A 22 7.58 2.27 -9.30
CA MET A 22 7.05 3.23 -10.28
C MET A 22 5.74 3.91 -9.86
N LEU A 23 5.50 4.01 -8.54
CA LEU A 23 4.33 4.69 -8.00
C LEU A 23 4.66 6.13 -7.63
N SER A 24 3.83 7.05 -8.11
CA SER A 24 3.81 8.44 -7.66
C SER A 24 2.66 8.63 -6.68
N VAL A 25 2.93 9.31 -5.58
CA VAL A 25 1.92 9.67 -4.57
C VAL A 25 2.10 11.16 -4.28
N ASP A 26 1.01 11.90 -4.27
CA ASP A 26 1.04 13.32 -3.95
C ASP A 26 1.69 13.56 -2.58
N ASP A 27 2.59 14.55 -2.50
CA ASP A 27 3.27 14.86 -1.24
C ASP A 27 2.28 15.19 -0.11
N ASP A 28 1.12 15.71 -0.47
CA ASP A 28 0.03 16.01 0.45
C ASP A 28 -0.57 14.74 1.07
N ALA A 29 -0.80 13.68 0.29
CA ALA A 29 -1.23 12.38 0.80
C ALA A 29 -0.16 11.75 1.69
N LEU A 30 1.13 11.92 1.38
CA LEU A 30 2.22 11.47 2.27
C LEU A 30 2.39 12.30 3.54
N ARG A 31 1.96 13.57 3.53
CA ARG A 31 2.01 14.47 4.70
C ARG A 31 0.81 14.31 5.62
N ARG A 32 -0.41 14.29 5.05
CA ARG A 32 -1.69 14.28 5.78
C ARG A 32 -2.24 12.87 5.97
N GLY A 33 -1.96 11.99 5.02
CA GLY A 33 -2.41 10.60 5.05
C GLY A 33 -1.66 9.75 6.07
N THR A 34 -2.22 8.57 6.33
CA THR A 34 -1.60 7.60 7.24
C THR A 34 -0.70 6.67 6.44
N THR A 35 0.60 6.71 6.70
CA THR A 35 1.54 5.76 6.07
C THR A 35 1.84 4.61 7.03
N LEU A 36 1.63 3.38 6.57
CA LEU A 36 2.10 2.16 7.24
C LEU A 36 3.38 1.66 6.55
N VAL A 37 4.32 1.16 7.34
CA VAL A 37 5.55 0.53 6.84
C VAL A 37 5.67 -0.89 7.35
N ALA A 38 6.20 -1.75 6.47
CA ALA A 38 6.69 -3.06 6.83
C ALA A 38 8.21 -2.95 6.99
N ALA A 39 8.71 -3.25 8.19
CA ALA A 39 10.13 -3.25 8.51
C ALA A 39 10.64 -4.67 8.74
N ALA A 40 11.82 -4.97 8.19
CA ALA A 40 12.55 -6.20 8.45
C ALA A 40 14.01 -5.83 8.69
N ASP A 41 14.59 -6.36 9.77
CA ASP A 41 15.99 -6.11 10.16
C ASP A 41 16.32 -4.61 10.26
N GLY A 42 15.38 -3.84 10.83
CA GLY A 42 15.48 -2.39 10.98
C GLY A 42 15.32 -1.58 9.68
N ARG A 43 15.03 -2.22 8.54
CA ARG A 43 14.89 -1.56 7.23
C ARG A 43 13.45 -1.60 6.74
N VAL A 44 12.97 -0.48 6.21
CA VAL A 44 11.67 -0.43 5.52
C VAL A 44 11.77 -1.20 4.20
N VAL A 45 10.94 -2.24 4.08
CA VAL A 45 10.88 -3.14 2.90
C VAL A 45 9.58 -3.02 2.12
N GLY A 46 8.55 -2.42 2.72
CA GLY A 46 7.30 -2.09 2.06
C GLY A 46 6.62 -0.90 2.73
N ALA A 47 5.75 -0.23 2.00
CA ALA A 47 4.98 0.89 2.48
C ALA A 47 3.57 0.87 1.88
N LEU A 48 2.61 1.36 2.65
CA LEU A 48 1.24 1.62 2.22
C LEU A 48 0.86 3.03 2.67
N VAL A 49 0.29 3.83 1.76
CA VAL A 49 -0.20 5.18 2.05
C VAL A 49 -1.71 5.16 1.96
N LEU A 50 -2.37 5.55 3.05
CA LEU A 50 -3.80 5.81 3.10
C LEU A 50 -4.04 7.32 2.97
N ASP A 51 -4.87 7.70 2.00
CA ASP A 51 -5.54 9.00 1.98
C ASP A 51 -7.00 8.77 2.39
N ASP A 52 -7.26 9.00 3.68
CA ASP A 52 -8.49 8.59 4.35
C ASP A 52 -8.81 7.08 4.21
N GLU A 53 -9.90 6.70 3.53
CA GLU A 53 -10.28 5.31 3.21
C GLU A 53 -9.61 4.79 1.93
N HIS A 54 -8.92 5.64 1.16
CA HIS A 54 -8.33 5.26 -0.11
C HIS A 54 -6.88 4.81 0.05
N VAL A 55 -6.55 3.62 -0.45
CA VAL A 55 -5.17 3.15 -0.58
C VAL A 55 -4.53 3.85 -1.77
N ALA A 56 -3.95 5.02 -1.52
CA ALA A 56 -3.27 5.83 -2.52
C ALA A 56 -2.05 5.12 -3.13
N ALA A 57 -1.36 4.28 -2.33
CA ALA A 57 -0.33 3.38 -2.86
C ALA A 57 -0.01 2.24 -1.91
N VAL A 58 0.40 1.11 -2.48
CA VAL A 58 1.09 0.03 -1.77
C VAL A 58 2.31 -0.41 -2.60
N ALA A 59 3.47 -0.50 -1.96
CA ALA A 59 4.71 -0.89 -2.63
C ALA A 59 5.55 -1.81 -1.75
N VAL A 60 6.18 -2.79 -2.38
CA VAL A 60 7.13 -3.70 -1.75
C VAL A 60 8.40 -3.74 -2.60
N ARG A 61 9.57 -3.66 -1.94
CA ARG A 61 10.88 -3.77 -2.59
C ARG A 61 10.95 -5.05 -3.44
N PRO A 62 11.53 -5.03 -4.66
CA PRO A 62 11.51 -6.18 -5.58
C PRO A 62 11.95 -7.51 -4.96
N GLY A 63 13.05 -7.55 -4.20
CA GLY A 63 13.53 -8.77 -3.54
C GLY A 63 12.75 -9.21 -2.30
N ARG A 64 11.65 -8.54 -1.96
CA ARG A 64 10.76 -8.83 -0.81
C ARG A 64 9.31 -9.10 -1.23
N ARG A 65 9.06 -9.18 -2.55
CA ARG A 65 7.76 -9.59 -3.11
C ARG A 65 7.54 -11.09 -2.87
N ASP A 66 6.28 -11.52 -3.01
CA ASP A 66 5.86 -12.92 -2.83
C ASP A 66 6.15 -13.52 -1.44
N GLN A 67 6.35 -12.66 -0.44
CA GLN A 67 6.61 -13.02 0.97
C GLN A 67 5.48 -12.54 1.90
N GLY A 68 4.30 -12.21 1.34
CA GLY A 68 3.14 -11.72 2.10
C GLY A 68 3.25 -10.29 2.63
N VAL A 69 4.30 -9.53 2.28
CA VAL A 69 4.49 -8.15 2.77
C VAL A 69 3.34 -7.22 2.36
N GLY A 70 2.91 -7.30 1.09
CA GLY A 70 1.79 -6.50 0.58
C GLY A 70 0.48 -6.84 1.27
N THR A 71 0.16 -8.14 1.37
CA THR A 71 -1.00 -8.66 2.12
C THR A 71 -1.01 -8.11 3.55
N ALA A 72 0.11 -8.24 4.26
CA ALA A 72 0.22 -7.80 5.63
C ALA A 72 -0.02 -6.28 5.79
N LEU A 73 0.45 -5.47 4.85
CA LEU A 73 0.20 -4.02 4.82
C LEU A 73 -1.29 -3.70 4.59
N VAL A 74 -1.93 -4.35 3.63
CA VAL A 74 -3.35 -4.12 3.30
C VAL A 74 -4.26 -4.59 4.43
N GLU A 75 -4.02 -5.77 5.03
CA GLU A 75 -4.77 -6.24 6.19
C GLU A 75 -4.60 -5.31 7.39
N ALA A 76 -3.40 -4.77 7.62
CA ALA A 76 -3.17 -3.78 8.66
C ALA A 76 -3.93 -2.47 8.40
N ALA A 77 -4.09 -2.06 7.14
CA ALA A 77 -4.92 -0.93 6.78
C ALA A 77 -6.42 -1.24 7.00
N ALA A 78 -6.88 -2.42 6.60
CA ALA A 78 -8.28 -2.84 6.73
C ALA A 78 -8.68 -2.98 8.21
N ALA A 79 -7.77 -3.41 9.08
CA ALA A 79 -8.02 -3.44 10.52
C ALA A 79 -8.15 -2.04 11.17
N ARG A 80 -7.83 -0.96 10.45
CA ARG A 80 -7.87 0.43 10.94
C ARG A 80 -9.01 1.24 10.34
N ARG A 81 -9.70 0.73 9.32
CA ARG A 81 -10.70 1.43 8.55
C ARG A 81 -11.89 0.51 8.34
N ASP A 82 -13.09 1.01 8.57
CA ASP A 82 -14.32 0.23 8.32
C ASP A 82 -14.52 -0.05 6.83
N ARG A 83 -13.90 0.76 5.97
CA ARG A 83 -13.93 0.65 4.51
C ARG A 83 -12.59 1.03 3.90
N LEU A 84 -12.18 0.30 2.88
CA LEU A 84 -11.04 0.60 2.03
C LEU A 84 -11.43 0.63 0.56
N THR A 85 -10.86 1.58 -0.17
CA THR A 85 -10.93 1.63 -1.63
C THR A 85 -9.54 1.66 -2.25
N VAL A 86 -9.40 1.18 -3.47
CA VAL A 86 -8.10 1.18 -4.17
C VAL A 86 -8.28 1.15 -5.69
N ASP A 87 -7.47 1.94 -6.40
CA ASP A 87 -7.39 1.88 -7.86
C ASP A 87 -6.06 1.27 -8.29
N PHE A 88 -6.10 0.30 -9.21
CA PHE A 88 -4.90 -0.46 -9.60
C PHE A 88 -4.99 -1.01 -11.03
N ASP A 89 -3.85 -1.48 -11.54
CA ASP A 89 -3.77 -2.07 -12.88
C ASP A 89 -4.34 -3.50 -12.88
N PRO A 90 -5.04 -3.95 -13.95
CA PRO A 90 -5.70 -5.25 -13.99
C PRO A 90 -4.82 -6.45 -13.64
N GLY A 91 -3.50 -6.37 -13.86
CA GLY A 91 -2.55 -7.44 -13.51
C GLY A 91 -2.42 -7.70 -12.00
N VAL A 92 -2.84 -6.76 -11.15
CA VAL A 92 -2.81 -6.88 -9.68
C VAL A 92 -4.16 -7.35 -9.12
N ARG A 93 -5.17 -7.55 -9.98
CA ARG A 93 -6.52 -7.99 -9.56
C ARG A 93 -6.54 -9.24 -8.68
N PRO A 94 -5.83 -10.34 -9.00
CA PRO A 94 -5.87 -11.54 -8.15
C PRO A 94 -5.38 -11.28 -6.73
N PHE A 95 -4.43 -10.34 -6.55
CA PHE A 95 -3.95 -9.96 -5.23
C PHE A 95 -5.06 -9.31 -4.40
N TYR A 96 -5.76 -8.30 -4.93
CA TYR A 96 -6.84 -7.62 -4.17
C TYR A 96 -8.06 -8.52 -3.96
N GLU A 97 -8.45 -9.33 -4.95
CA GLU A 97 -9.54 -10.31 -4.78
C GLU A 97 -9.23 -11.34 -3.69
N SER A 98 -7.98 -11.81 -3.61
CA SER A 98 -7.56 -12.73 -2.52
C SER A 98 -7.64 -12.12 -1.12
N LEU A 99 -7.67 -10.78 -1.03
CA LEU A 99 -7.82 -10.03 0.21
C LEU A 99 -9.29 -9.67 0.47
N GLY A 100 -10.23 -10.17 -0.33
CA GLY A 100 -11.66 -9.94 -0.16
C GLY A 100 -12.14 -8.57 -0.65
N PHE A 101 -11.40 -7.92 -1.55
CA PHE A 101 -11.94 -6.76 -2.25
C PHE A 101 -12.91 -7.19 -3.34
N ASP A 102 -14.07 -6.52 -3.39
CA ASP A 102 -14.96 -6.55 -4.54
C ASP A 102 -14.38 -5.63 -5.63
N VAL A 103 -14.02 -6.20 -6.78
CA VAL A 103 -13.28 -5.50 -7.84
C VAL A 103 -14.15 -5.30 -9.09
N GLU A 104 -14.32 -4.03 -9.45
CA GLU A 104 -14.90 -3.61 -10.73
C GLU A 104 -13.80 -3.13 -11.68
N ARG A 105 -14.05 -3.22 -12.99
CA ARG A 105 -13.11 -2.73 -14.01
C ARG A 105 -13.81 -1.72 -14.90
N SER A 106 -13.24 -0.52 -15.01
CA SER A 106 -13.69 0.54 -15.92
C SER A 106 -12.48 1.22 -16.57
N ASP A 107 -12.61 1.60 -17.84
CA ASP A 107 -11.60 2.40 -18.57
C ASP A 107 -10.15 1.89 -18.45
N GLY A 108 -9.99 0.57 -18.47
CA GLY A 108 -8.68 -0.06 -18.41
C GLY A 108 -8.07 -0.17 -17.00
N ARG A 109 -8.71 0.37 -15.97
CA ARG A 109 -8.29 0.26 -14.57
C ARG A 109 -9.28 -0.56 -13.74
N CYS A 110 -8.79 -1.11 -12.63
CA CYS A 110 -9.60 -1.79 -11.64
C CYS A 110 -9.80 -0.89 -10.42
N HIS A 111 -11.03 -0.90 -9.90
CA HIS A 111 -11.42 -0.28 -8.65
C HIS A 111 -11.85 -1.38 -7.68
N GLY A 112 -11.26 -1.42 -6.48
CA GLY A 112 -11.61 -2.37 -5.44
C GLY A 112 -12.23 -1.68 -4.23
N VAL A 113 -13.22 -2.32 -3.62
CA VAL A 113 -13.81 -1.91 -2.33
C VAL A 113 -13.78 -3.08 -1.35
N ARG A 114 -13.43 -2.83 -0.09
CA ARG A 114 -13.52 -3.78 1.04
C ARG A 114 -14.05 -3.09 2.28
#